data_AF-A0A7R7T9Y3-F1
#
_entry.id   AF-A0A7R7T9Y3-F1
#
_cell.length_a   1.000
_cell.length_b   1.000
_cell.length_c   1.000
_cell.angle_alpha   90.00
_cell.angle_beta   90.00
_cell.angle_gamma   90.00
#
_symmetry.space_group_name_H-M   'P 1'
#
loop_
_entity.id
_entity.type
_entity.pdbx_description
1 polymer ?
#
loop_
_entity_poly.entity_id
_entity_poly.type
_entity_poly.pdbx_seq_one_letter_code
_entity_poly.pdbx_strand_id
1 'polypeptide(L)'
;MTHTDLAERPRAFAKDISLADHIRSLRDAATAASPGTAGDLVRLDPASPLTRALEDLAIEAGVLHGFAERARRHARERTRPWPGTGVERGSEDPHLLRTFGVLISSLTALDELFEAAVASAATASADDVPAEIGLARNFAAYIGRTEISRVIEVLGASAASETLGFHRYWQFFADRRRTYRTLPAALASQN
;
A
#
# COMPACT_ATOMS: atom_id res chain seq x y z
N MET A 1 -26.43 1.76 20.96
CA MET A 1 -25.03 2.09 20.60
C MET A 1 -24.28 0.78 20.47
N THR A 2 -24.25 0.22 19.26
CA THR A 2 -23.57 -1.04 18.95
C THR A 2 -22.16 -0.71 18.51
N HIS A 3 -21.18 -1.28 19.22
CA HIS A 3 -19.75 -1.08 19.04
C HIS A 3 -19.33 -1.78 17.72
N THR A 4 -19.40 -1.07 16.60
CA THR A 4 -18.90 -1.58 15.32
C THR A 4 -17.38 -1.62 15.37
N ASP A 5 -16.83 -2.82 15.23
CA ASP A 5 -15.42 -3.17 15.29
C ASP A 5 -14.57 -2.35 14.30
N LEU A 6 -13.60 -1.60 14.83
CA LEU A 6 -12.69 -0.75 14.06
C LEU A 6 -11.73 -1.57 13.17
N ALA A 7 -11.62 -2.88 13.38
CA ALA A 7 -10.83 -3.80 12.55
C ALA A 7 -11.51 -4.21 11.23
N GLU A 8 -12.83 -4.05 11.07
CA GLU A 8 -13.55 -4.43 9.85
C GLU A 8 -13.55 -3.33 8.77
N ARG A 9 -13.35 -2.07 9.16
CA ARG A 9 -13.42 -0.91 8.24
C ARG A 9 -12.34 -0.87 7.15
N PRO A 10 -11.08 -1.30 7.40
CA PRO A 10 -10.06 -1.38 6.34
C PRO A 10 -10.38 -2.49 5.32
N ARG A 11 -10.96 -3.62 5.75
CA ARG A 11 -11.31 -4.76 4.90
C ARG A 11 -12.47 -4.46 3.94
N ALA A 12 -13.37 -3.55 4.31
CA ALA A 12 -14.45 -3.09 3.44
C ALA A 12 -13.97 -2.09 2.37
N PHE A 13 -12.91 -1.31 2.64
CA PHE A 13 -12.34 -0.33 1.70
C PHE A 13 -11.52 -0.98 0.58
N ALA A 14 -11.03 -2.20 0.82
CA ALA A 14 -10.33 -3.04 -0.16
C ALA A 14 -11.21 -3.53 -1.34
N LYS A 15 -12.53 -3.26 -1.31
CA LYS A 15 -13.49 -3.73 -2.32
C LYS A 15 -13.65 -2.84 -3.55
N ASP A 16 -13.05 -1.65 -3.60
CA ASP A 16 -13.13 -0.78 -4.78
C ASP A 16 -12.11 -1.17 -5.86
N ILE A 17 -12.52 -2.16 -6.66
CA ILE A 17 -12.25 -2.45 -8.09
C ILE A 17 -10.79 -2.65 -8.58
N SER A 18 -9.76 -1.98 -8.05
CA SER A 18 -8.37 -2.13 -8.52
C SER A 18 -7.54 -3.10 -7.68
N LEU A 19 -7.81 -3.17 -6.37
CA LEU A 19 -7.08 -4.03 -5.44
C LEU A 19 -7.37 -5.52 -5.66
N ALA A 20 -8.62 -5.87 -5.97
CA ALA A 20 -8.99 -7.25 -6.26
C ALA A 20 -8.31 -7.76 -7.53
N ASP A 21 -8.11 -6.90 -8.53
CA ASP A 21 -7.47 -7.25 -9.79
C ASP A 21 -5.94 -7.24 -9.68
N HIS A 22 -5.37 -6.37 -8.85
CA HIS A 22 -3.94 -6.41 -8.53
C HIS A 22 -3.58 -7.62 -7.65
N ILE A 23 -4.36 -7.92 -6.59
CA ILE A 23 -4.20 -9.15 -5.79
C ILE A 23 -4.44 -10.39 -6.65
N ARG A 24 -5.36 -10.35 -7.61
CA ARG A 24 -5.59 -11.46 -8.55
C ARG A 24 -4.43 -11.60 -9.53
N SER A 25 -3.94 -10.50 -10.10
CA SER A 25 -2.76 -10.49 -10.97
C SER A 25 -1.50 -10.99 -10.26
N LEU A 26 -1.28 -10.59 -9.00
CA LEU A 26 -0.16 -11.05 -8.17
C LEU A 26 -0.31 -12.54 -7.80
N ARG A 27 -1.54 -12.98 -7.49
CA ARG A 27 -1.84 -14.40 -7.28
C ARG A 27 -1.59 -15.21 -8.56
N ASP A 28 -2.06 -14.73 -9.71
CA ASP A 28 -1.95 -15.42 -10.98
C ASP A 28 -0.49 -15.47 -11.45
N ALA A 29 0.30 -14.41 -11.22
CA ALA A 29 1.75 -14.38 -11.45
C ALA A 29 2.50 -15.36 -10.53
N ALA A 30 2.16 -15.40 -9.23
CA ALA A 30 2.70 -16.38 -8.29
C ALA A 30 2.30 -17.83 -8.66
N THR A 31 1.14 -18.02 -9.31
CA THR A 31 0.68 -19.34 -9.78
C THR A 31 1.37 -19.75 -11.09
N ALA A 32 1.73 -18.78 -11.95
CA ALA A 32 2.40 -19.01 -13.23
C ALA A 32 3.91 -19.28 -13.10
N ALA A 33 4.53 -18.84 -12.01
CA ALA A 33 5.98 -18.95 -11.79
C ALA A 33 6.50 -20.36 -11.45
N SER A 34 5.67 -21.41 -11.47
CA SER A 34 6.17 -22.79 -11.41
C SER A 34 5.23 -23.82 -12.06
N PRO A 35 5.51 -24.32 -13.28
CA PRO A 35 4.90 -25.53 -13.81
C PRO A 35 5.62 -26.75 -13.22
N GLY A 36 5.43 -26.98 -11.92
CA GLY A 36 6.07 -28.09 -11.22
C GLY A 36 5.55 -28.24 -9.80
N THR A 37 4.65 -29.21 -9.60
CA THR A 37 4.03 -29.59 -8.32
C THR A 37 2.73 -28.85 -7.97
N ALA A 38 1.72 -29.03 -8.84
CA ALA A 38 0.32 -28.94 -8.43
C ALA A 38 0.03 -30.00 -7.35
N GLY A 39 0.20 -29.65 -6.08
CA GLY A 39 -0.03 -30.56 -4.96
C GLY A 39 -0.02 -29.90 -3.59
N ASP A 40 0.93 -28.99 -3.33
CA ASP A 40 1.04 -28.26 -2.07
C ASP A 40 1.08 -26.76 -2.35
N LEU A 41 -0.09 -26.20 -2.71
CA LEU A 41 -0.29 -24.78 -2.46
C LEU A 41 -0.19 -24.63 -0.94
N VAL A 42 0.89 -24.02 -0.46
CA VAL A 42 1.11 -23.67 0.94
C VAL A 42 -0.23 -23.22 1.51
N ARG A 43 -0.86 -24.07 2.33
CA ARG A 43 -1.95 -23.66 3.20
C ARG A 43 -1.27 -22.76 4.21
N LEU A 44 -1.13 -21.49 3.83
CA LEU A 44 -0.66 -20.44 4.70
C LEU A 44 -1.60 -20.45 5.90
N ASP A 45 -1.13 -20.98 7.03
CA ASP A 45 -1.89 -20.97 8.26
C ASP A 45 -2.19 -19.49 8.57
N PRO A 46 -3.47 -19.07 8.63
CA PRO A 46 -3.83 -17.68 8.90
C PRO A 46 -3.41 -17.24 10.31
N ALA A 47 -2.98 -18.14 11.18
CA ALA A 47 -2.36 -17.80 12.46
C ALA A 47 -0.84 -17.59 12.37
N SER A 48 -0.17 -18.02 11.27
CA SER A 48 1.28 -17.95 11.20
C SER A 48 1.80 -16.52 11.03
N PRO A 49 2.95 -16.18 11.66
CA PRO A 49 3.58 -14.88 11.49
C PRO A 49 3.90 -14.55 10.03
N LEU A 50 4.37 -15.53 9.25
CA LEU A 50 4.70 -15.35 7.83
C LEU A 50 3.46 -14.94 7.01
N THR A 51 2.35 -15.66 7.17
CA THR A 51 1.09 -15.38 6.46
C THR A 51 0.62 -13.97 6.78
N ARG A 52 0.61 -13.59 8.06
CA ARG A 52 0.18 -12.24 8.48
C ARG A 52 1.07 -11.14 7.93
N ALA A 53 2.39 -11.35 7.91
CA ALA A 53 3.32 -10.37 7.38
C ALA A 53 3.14 -10.15 5.87
N LEU A 54 2.88 -11.21 5.11
CA LEU A 54 2.57 -11.13 3.67
C LEU A 54 1.21 -10.47 3.41
N GLU A 55 0.17 -10.84 4.17
CA GLU A 55 -1.16 -10.22 4.06
C GLU A 55 -1.08 -8.71 4.32
N ASP A 56 -0.40 -8.31 5.39
CA ASP A 56 -0.18 -6.90 5.70
C ASP A 56 0.55 -6.18 4.57
N LEU A 57 1.63 -6.76 4.04
CA LEU A 57 2.38 -6.18 2.92
C LEU A 57 1.48 -6.00 1.68
N ALA A 58 0.68 -7.00 1.34
CA ALA A 58 -0.24 -6.94 0.21
C ALA A 58 -1.32 -5.87 0.38
N ILE A 59 -1.85 -5.71 1.59
CA ILE A 59 -2.80 -4.64 1.91
C ILE A 59 -2.11 -3.28 1.79
N GLU A 60 -0.92 -3.11 2.35
CA GLU A 60 -0.16 -1.86 2.33
C GLU A 60 0.16 -1.40 0.89
N ALA A 61 0.73 -2.30 0.08
CA ALA A 61 1.00 -2.04 -1.33
C ALA A 61 -0.29 -1.72 -2.10
N GLY A 62 -1.35 -2.49 -1.84
CA GLY A 62 -2.67 -2.29 -2.41
C GLY A 62 -3.29 -0.92 -2.11
N VAL A 63 -3.18 -0.45 -0.87
CA VAL A 63 -3.66 0.87 -0.46
C VAL A 63 -2.92 1.98 -1.19
N LEU A 64 -1.59 1.84 -1.37
CA LEU A 64 -0.79 2.83 -2.09
C LEU A 64 -1.11 2.89 -3.59
N HIS A 65 -1.27 1.73 -4.24
CA HIS A 65 -1.71 1.68 -5.65
C HIS A 65 -3.11 2.24 -5.82
N GLY A 66 -4.04 1.90 -4.91
CA GLY A 66 -5.39 2.46 -4.91
C GLY A 66 -5.39 3.99 -4.72
N PHE A 67 -4.50 4.51 -3.86
CA PHE A 67 -4.28 5.95 -3.72
C PHE A 67 -3.80 6.57 -5.02
N ALA A 68 -2.75 6.01 -5.63
CA ALA A 68 -2.15 6.55 -6.85
C ALA A 68 -3.15 6.61 -8.01
N GLU A 69 -3.95 5.57 -8.22
CA GLU A 69 -4.95 5.55 -9.28
C GLU A 69 -6.06 6.59 -9.04
N ARG A 70 -6.56 6.68 -7.81
CA ARG A 70 -7.60 7.68 -7.45
C ARG A 70 -7.06 9.11 -7.59
N ALA A 71 -5.82 9.34 -7.15
CA ALA A 71 -5.14 10.62 -7.26
C ALA A 71 -4.91 11.00 -8.73
N ARG A 72 -4.46 10.06 -9.57
CA ARG A 72 -4.24 10.26 -11.00
C ARG A 72 -5.53 10.61 -11.74
N ARG A 73 -6.62 9.92 -11.41
CA ARG A 73 -7.95 10.24 -11.96
C ARG A 73 -8.37 11.66 -11.59
N HIS A 74 -8.25 12.03 -10.31
CA HIS A 74 -8.56 13.40 -9.85
C HIS A 74 -7.69 14.45 -10.54
N ALA A 75 -6.39 14.19 -10.69
CA ALA A 75 -5.46 15.07 -11.39
C ALA A 75 -5.90 15.37 -12.83
N ARG A 76 -6.35 14.35 -13.56
CA ARG A 76 -6.80 14.47 -14.96
C ARG A 76 -8.14 15.18 -15.09
N GLU A 77 -9.06 14.91 -14.17
CA GLU A 77 -10.46 15.36 -14.29
C GLU A 77 -10.74 16.70 -13.62
N ARG A 78 -10.00 17.05 -12.56
CA ARG A 78 -10.39 18.13 -11.63
C ARG A 78 -9.28 19.09 -11.24
N THR A 79 -8.01 18.72 -11.41
CA THR A 79 -6.92 19.60 -10.99
C THR A 79 -6.67 20.69 -12.03
N ARG A 80 -6.59 21.93 -11.55
CA ARG A 80 -6.23 23.11 -12.35
C ARG A 80 -4.71 23.30 -12.35
N PRO A 81 -4.12 23.83 -13.43
CA PRO A 81 -2.70 24.14 -13.46
C PRO A 81 -2.37 25.25 -12.46
N TRP A 82 -1.14 25.25 -11.94
CA TRP A 82 -0.69 26.29 -11.04
C TRP A 82 -0.54 27.62 -11.79
N PRO A 83 -0.94 28.77 -11.20
CA PRO A 83 -0.78 30.07 -11.84
C PRO A 83 0.69 30.33 -12.23
N GLY A 84 0.92 30.77 -13.47
CA GLY A 84 2.25 31.13 -13.96
C GLY A 84 3.03 30.01 -14.66
N THR A 85 2.47 28.80 -14.78
CA THR A 85 3.09 27.67 -15.50
C THR A 85 2.94 27.74 -17.02
N GLY A 86 2.00 28.54 -17.53
CA GLY A 86 1.75 28.70 -18.97
C GLY A 86 1.08 27.51 -19.65
N VAL A 87 0.69 26.47 -18.89
CA VAL A 87 -0.04 25.30 -19.42
C VAL A 87 -1.54 25.45 -19.24
N GLU A 88 -2.31 24.89 -20.17
CA GLU A 88 -3.78 24.97 -20.15
C GLU A 88 -4.42 23.92 -19.22
N ARG A 89 -3.72 22.81 -18.98
CA ARG A 89 -4.23 21.65 -18.22
C ARG A 89 -3.39 21.36 -16.99
N GLY A 90 -4.05 21.03 -15.88
CA GLY A 90 -3.36 20.62 -14.65
C GLY A 90 -2.52 19.36 -14.82
N SER A 91 -2.91 18.45 -15.73
CA SER A 91 -2.11 17.26 -16.05
C SER A 91 -0.77 17.56 -16.74
N GLU A 92 -0.60 18.77 -17.27
CA GLU A 92 0.63 19.23 -17.92
C GLU A 92 1.48 20.10 -16.97
N ASP A 93 1.01 20.31 -15.73
CA ASP A 93 1.70 21.09 -14.72
C ASP A 93 3.01 20.41 -14.27
N PRO A 94 4.18 21.08 -14.35
CA PRO A 94 5.46 20.49 -13.98
C PRO A 94 5.56 20.02 -12.53
N HIS A 95 4.88 20.69 -11.58
CA HIS A 95 4.90 20.29 -10.18
C HIS A 95 4.06 19.03 -9.95
N LEU A 96 2.92 18.92 -10.63
CA LEU A 96 2.11 17.71 -10.63
C LEU A 96 2.88 16.54 -11.24
N LEU A 97 3.45 16.73 -12.43
CA LEU A 97 4.24 15.71 -13.13
C LEU A 97 5.42 15.22 -12.29
N ARG A 98 6.17 16.13 -11.67
CA ARG A 98 7.28 15.77 -10.78
C ARG A 98 6.82 14.95 -9.58
N THR A 99 5.73 15.37 -8.93
CA THR A 99 5.23 14.71 -7.72
C THR A 99 4.69 13.32 -8.03
N PHE A 100 3.92 13.17 -9.11
CA PHE A 100 3.47 11.85 -9.57
C PHE A 100 4.64 10.98 -10.08
N GLY A 101 5.64 11.57 -10.73
CA GLY A 101 6.85 10.84 -11.14
C GLY A 101 7.57 10.20 -9.96
N VAL A 102 7.73 10.94 -8.84
CA VAL A 102 8.29 10.40 -7.60
C VAL A 102 7.41 9.27 -7.04
N LEU A 103 6.10 9.51 -6.90
CA LEU A 103 5.17 8.49 -6.40
C LEU A 103 5.24 7.20 -7.22
N ILE A 104 5.12 7.30 -8.54
CA ILE A 104 5.12 6.12 -9.43
C ILE A 104 6.47 5.41 -9.38
N SER A 105 7.59 6.13 -9.37
CA SER A 105 8.92 5.51 -9.26
C SER A 105 9.08 4.76 -7.92
N SER A 106 8.55 5.31 -6.83
CA SER A 106 8.54 4.64 -5.53
C SER A 106 7.63 3.42 -5.52
N LEU A 107 6.47 3.45 -6.18
CA LEU A 107 5.59 2.28 -6.28
C LEU A 107 6.22 1.18 -7.13
N THR A 108 6.87 1.52 -8.24
CA THR A 108 7.63 0.54 -9.03
C THR A 108 8.72 -0.13 -8.19
N ALA A 109 9.47 0.64 -7.39
CA ALA A 109 10.45 0.06 -6.49
C ALA A 109 9.81 -0.80 -5.38
N LEU A 110 8.63 -0.42 -4.89
CA LEU A 110 7.88 -1.23 -3.92
C LEU A 110 7.41 -2.55 -4.54
N ASP A 111 6.99 -2.55 -5.80
CA ASP A 111 6.56 -3.76 -6.52
C ASP A 111 7.73 -4.76 -6.64
N GLU A 112 8.94 -4.28 -6.97
CA GLU A 112 10.14 -5.13 -7.00
C GLU A 112 10.47 -5.71 -5.60
N LEU A 113 10.34 -4.90 -4.55
CA LEU A 113 10.53 -5.39 -3.17
C LEU A 113 9.44 -6.38 -2.75
N PHE A 114 8.22 -6.20 -3.24
CA PHE A 114 7.10 -7.10 -3.00
C PHE A 114 7.37 -8.47 -3.63
N GLU A 115 7.80 -8.51 -4.89
CA GLU A 115 8.17 -9.75 -5.58
C GLU A 115 9.33 -10.47 -4.88
N ALA A 116 10.37 -9.73 -4.46
CA ALA A 116 11.46 -10.29 -3.66
C ALA A 116 10.97 -10.88 -2.33
N ALA A 117 10.04 -10.21 -1.65
CA ALA A 117 9.46 -10.68 -0.40
C ALA A 117 8.63 -11.97 -0.60
N VAL A 118 7.86 -12.06 -1.68
CA VAL A 118 7.10 -13.28 -2.04
C VAL A 118 8.06 -14.43 -2.37
N ALA A 119 9.11 -14.17 -3.14
CA ALA A 119 10.11 -15.18 -3.48
C ALA A 119 10.82 -15.73 -2.23
N SER A 120 11.24 -14.87 -1.30
CA SER A 120 11.82 -15.31 -0.03
C SER A 120 10.83 -16.14 0.80
N ALA A 121 9.57 -15.71 0.87
CA ALA A 121 8.54 -16.41 1.63
C ALA A 121 8.22 -17.81 1.08
N ALA A 122 8.36 -18.03 -0.23
CA ALA A 122 8.11 -19.33 -0.85
C ALA A 122 9.02 -20.45 -0.32
N THR A 123 10.19 -20.09 0.23
CA THR A 123 11.15 -21.03 0.81
C THR A 123 11.25 -20.98 2.33
N ALA A 124 10.48 -20.10 2.99
CA ALA A 124 10.56 -19.85 4.43
C ALA A 124 9.67 -20.82 5.24
N SER A 125 10.02 -21.01 6.51
CA SER A 125 9.15 -21.67 7.48
C SER A 125 7.98 -20.75 7.87
N ALA A 126 6.82 -21.31 8.19
CA ALA A 126 5.63 -20.54 8.57
C ALA A 126 5.85 -19.62 9.80
N ASP A 127 6.76 -20.00 10.69
CA ASP A 127 7.10 -19.23 11.91
C ASP A 127 8.23 -18.21 11.69
N ASP A 128 8.88 -18.24 10.53
CA ASP A 128 9.98 -17.34 10.20
C ASP A 128 9.52 -16.27 9.20
N VAL A 129 9.87 -15.01 9.46
CA VAL A 129 9.49 -13.88 8.60
C VAL A 129 10.76 -13.36 7.92
N PRO A 130 10.95 -13.63 6.61
CA PRO A 130 12.09 -13.14 5.87
C PRO A 130 12.29 -11.63 5.97
N ALA A 131 13.55 -11.21 5.97
CA ALA A 131 13.92 -9.80 6.08
C ALA A 131 13.38 -8.96 4.92
N GLU A 132 13.21 -9.56 3.74
CA GLU A 132 12.66 -8.91 2.54
C GLU A 132 11.22 -8.42 2.76
N ILE A 133 10.40 -9.18 3.50
CA ILE A 133 9.05 -8.75 3.87
C ILE A 133 9.13 -7.50 4.75
N GLY A 134 10.02 -7.51 5.75
CA GLY A 134 10.26 -6.36 6.61
C GLY A 134 10.72 -5.12 5.84
N LEU A 135 11.63 -5.30 4.87
CA LEU A 135 12.12 -4.23 4.00
C LEU A 135 11.00 -3.63 3.15
N ALA A 136 10.23 -4.46 2.45
CA ALA A 136 9.13 -4.03 1.59
C ALA A 136 8.07 -3.26 2.40
N ARG A 137 7.68 -3.75 3.58
CA ARG A 137 6.70 -3.09 4.45
C ARG A 137 7.19 -1.75 4.99
N ASN A 138 8.46 -1.69 5.39
CA ASN A 138 9.05 -0.43 5.84
C ASN A 138 9.07 0.61 4.71
N PHE A 139 9.35 0.16 3.47
CA PHE A 139 9.32 1.03 2.31
C PHE A 139 7.89 1.48 1.95
N ALA A 140 6.89 0.60 1.99
CA ALA A 140 5.48 0.97 1.84
C ALA A 140 5.06 2.01 2.88
N ALA A 141 5.43 1.80 4.15
CA ALA A 141 5.16 2.75 5.23
C ALA A 141 5.86 4.10 5.03
N TYR A 142 7.07 4.11 4.45
CA TYR A 142 7.77 5.34 4.07
C TYR A 142 6.98 6.12 3.02
N ILE A 143 6.62 5.47 1.89
CA ILE A 143 5.84 6.09 0.81
C ILE A 143 4.52 6.66 1.34
N GLY A 144 3.79 5.87 2.13
CA GLY A 144 2.51 6.29 2.71
C GLY A 144 2.61 7.51 3.61
N ARG A 145 3.76 7.72 4.28
CA ARG A 145 3.99 8.86 5.17
C ARG A 145 4.52 10.09 4.45
N THR A 146 5.30 9.93 3.38
CA THR A 146 5.96 11.03 2.68
C THR A 146 5.20 11.48 1.45
N GLU A 147 4.70 10.55 0.63
CA GLU A 147 4.19 10.86 -0.71
C GLU A 147 2.69 11.18 -0.72
N ILE A 148 1.88 10.56 0.17
CA ILE A 148 0.43 10.82 0.20
C ILE A 148 0.14 12.30 0.44
N SER A 149 0.78 12.91 1.44
CA SER A 149 0.57 14.32 1.76
C SER A 149 1.03 15.24 0.62
N ARG A 150 2.18 14.95 -0.01
CA ARG A 150 2.71 15.72 -1.15
C ARG A 150 1.76 15.68 -2.34
N VAL A 151 1.20 14.51 -2.63
CA VAL A 151 0.25 14.33 -3.72
C VAL A 151 -1.05 15.09 -3.43
N ILE A 152 -1.58 15.01 -2.21
CA ILE A 152 -2.78 15.77 -1.81
C ILE A 152 -2.54 17.28 -1.96
N GLU A 153 -1.36 17.76 -1.60
CA GLU A 153 -0.96 19.17 -1.75
C GLU A 153 -1.04 19.63 -3.21
N VAL A 154 -0.45 18.87 -4.16
CA VAL A 154 -0.46 19.26 -5.58
C VAL A 154 -1.81 19.03 -6.28
N LEU A 155 -2.69 18.17 -5.74
CA LEU A 155 -4.07 18.06 -6.25
C LEU A 155 -4.92 19.30 -5.89
N GLY A 156 -4.45 20.13 -4.95
CA GLY A 156 -5.06 21.39 -4.54
C GLY A 156 -6.19 21.23 -3.52
N ALA A 157 -6.74 22.36 -3.07
CA ALA A 157 -7.69 22.43 -1.95
C ALA A 157 -8.93 21.52 -2.10
N SER A 158 -9.38 21.23 -3.32
CA SER A 158 -10.50 20.31 -3.57
C SER A 158 -10.22 18.90 -3.03
N ALA A 159 -8.96 18.44 -3.07
CA ALA A 159 -8.54 17.12 -2.61
C ALA A 159 -8.59 16.95 -1.08
N ALA A 160 -8.65 18.05 -0.32
CA ALA A 160 -8.85 18.03 1.13
C ALA A 160 -10.32 17.78 1.53
N SER A 161 -11.24 17.70 0.56
CA SER A 161 -12.65 17.41 0.82
C SER A 161 -12.84 16.04 1.49
N GLU A 162 -13.64 16.02 2.56
CA GLU A 162 -14.03 14.78 3.26
C GLU A 162 -14.73 13.79 2.32
N THR A 163 -15.51 14.29 1.35
CA THR A 163 -16.21 13.49 0.33
C THR A 163 -15.24 12.74 -0.58
N LEU A 164 -14.08 13.33 -0.90
CA LEU A 164 -13.06 12.66 -1.71
C LEU A 164 -12.22 11.68 -0.89
N GLY A 165 -12.13 11.88 0.43
CA GLY A 165 -11.61 10.88 1.36
C GLY A 165 -10.12 10.57 1.23
N PHE A 166 -9.33 11.40 0.54
CA PHE A 166 -7.89 11.18 0.36
C PHE A 166 -7.13 11.11 1.69
N HIS A 167 -7.59 11.83 2.71
CA HIS A 167 -7.03 11.79 4.06
C HIS A 167 -7.05 10.38 4.68
N ARG A 168 -7.98 9.50 4.29
CA ARG A 168 -8.07 8.12 4.82
C ARG A 168 -6.86 7.27 4.47
N TYR A 169 -6.27 7.49 3.29
CA TYR A 169 -5.03 6.80 2.89
C TYR A 169 -3.86 7.21 3.80
N TRP A 170 -3.77 8.50 4.17
CA TRP A 170 -2.77 8.96 5.13
C TRP A 170 -3.01 8.37 6.52
N GLN A 171 -4.26 8.34 6.99
CA GLN A 171 -4.63 7.77 8.30
C GLN A 171 -4.21 6.31 8.42
N PHE A 172 -4.39 5.51 7.36
CA PHE A 172 -3.96 4.10 7.32
C PHE A 172 -2.48 3.92 7.71
N PHE A 173 -1.59 4.78 7.18
CA PHE A 173 -0.15 4.71 7.47
C PHE A 173 0.27 5.45 8.76
N ALA A 174 -0.51 6.43 9.19
CA ALA A 174 -0.28 7.16 10.43
C ALA A 174 -0.61 6.31 11.66
N ASP A 175 -1.73 5.58 11.63
CA ASP A 175 -2.22 4.81 12.78
C ASP A 175 -1.32 3.60 13.13
N ARG A 176 -0.49 3.13 12.18
CA ARG A 176 0.58 2.14 12.44
C ARG A 176 1.51 2.52 13.59
N ARG A 177 1.73 3.81 13.89
CA ARG A 177 2.55 4.21 15.05
C ARG A 177 1.95 3.74 16.38
N ARG A 178 0.63 3.55 16.44
CA ARG A 178 -0.08 3.14 17.66
C ARG A 178 0.16 1.67 17.97
N THR A 179 0.17 0.81 16.95
CA THR A 179 0.40 -0.64 17.07
C THR A 179 1.80 -0.98 17.62
N TYR A 180 2.85 -0.24 17.22
CA TYR A 180 4.20 -0.45 17.74
C TYR A 180 4.44 0.18 19.13
N ARG A 181 3.58 1.12 19.57
CA ARG A 181 3.65 1.70 20.92
C ARG A 181 3.04 0.79 21.98
N THR A 182 2.18 -0.15 21.58
CA THR A 182 1.44 -1.04 22.46
C THR A 182 1.91 -2.49 22.43
N LEU A 183 3.01 -2.81 21.74
CA LEU A 183 3.70 -4.08 21.99
C LEU A 183 4.22 -4.04 23.43
N PRO A 184 3.73 -4.91 24.33
CA PRO A 184 4.27 -4.96 25.68
C PRO A 184 5.77 -5.18 25.61
N ALA A 185 6.49 -4.65 26.59
CA ALA A 185 7.93 -4.89 26.82
C ALA A 185 8.32 -6.39 26.99
N ALA A 186 7.42 -7.32 26.70
CA ALA A 186 7.60 -8.77 26.76
C ALA A 186 8.61 -9.32 25.74
N LEU A 187 9.04 -8.54 24.74
CA LEU A 187 10.15 -8.88 23.85
C LEU A 187 11.51 -8.32 24.33
N ALA A 188 11.55 -7.54 25.41
CA ALA A 188 12.79 -7.01 25.99
C ALA A 188 13.36 -7.87 27.13
N SER A 189 12.68 -8.96 27.52
CA SER A 189 13.04 -9.82 28.65
C SER A 189 13.43 -11.25 28.26
N GLN A 190 13.79 -11.49 26.99
CA GLN A 190 14.44 -12.73 26.56
C GLN A 190 15.87 -12.42 26.09
N ASN A 191 16.73 -12.11 27.06
CA ASN A 191 18.18 -12.22 26.99
C ASN A 191 18.72 -12.40 28.41
#